data_AF-A0A352UHV2-F1
#
_entry.id   AF-A0A352UHV2-F1
#
_cell.length_a   1.000
_cell.length_b   1.000
_cell.length_c   1.000
_cell.angle_alpha   90.00
_cell.angle_beta   90.00
_cell.angle_gamma   90.00
#
_symmetry.space_group_name_H-M   'P 1'
#
loop_
_entity.id
_entity.type
_entity.pdbx_description
1 polymer ?
#
loop_
_entity_poly.entity_id
_entity_poly.type
_entity_poly.pdbx_seq_one_letter_code
_entity_poly.pdbx_strand_id
1 'polypeptide(L)'
;MKLSYRSVGSRFESPEFKENNPHCLAATFIQELKNSVPDYFALVLEDFHEVEDSEPVIEFLNTMIPDLLESCHLVISSRSDSRLRNFRRMMVNREAFMFTQDDLKFKAEECREWLGHILGSAVSAERAEAIAEQCDEGVTRRNDNGFAGLADPPRTQIWQRNVLRECLAEEMLERQTDELESFLVTTSIFPILIPKASDALLGIDSSYEIRQELARQNLAIEVYAPDEATAYVYHSLLRQLTRTRLHEREQDSLEELGTRAGDQPRELGHWEDALDIFSDVDAYLPAADFLVVVSETMAADKQWKKLASIVDLLPKSVITSVPELAIRRAQAAVEEGDLVYALDEVMGQKEREDFARHMPWASLEQSNIKLHQSDTREAQSLIVEAQHLMETQDTDPAIVAHAHHSLGISYAMSRQFTEARASIETGLAVCANNSGLSRKSAKISSDLGTLMADNGNSRFAKIQFERAAQTNHDIGDDVGRIIALINWVTLTSSWLSCLKPLRFCMNRLVNQTGLTSYATRPMLR
;
A
#
# COMPACT_ATOMS: atom_id res chain seq x y z
N MET A 1 -25.57 -17.84 25.70
CA MET A 1 -24.81 -18.94 25.06
C MET A 1 -23.61 -18.28 24.38
N LYS A 2 -22.38 -18.45 24.90
CA LYS A 2 -21.19 -17.82 24.30
C LYS A 2 -20.83 -18.59 23.02
N LEU A 3 -21.11 -18.00 21.86
CA LEU A 3 -20.56 -18.48 20.59
C LEU A 3 -19.05 -18.24 20.63
N SER A 4 -18.27 -19.31 20.75
CA SER A 4 -16.82 -19.24 20.62
C SER A 4 -16.46 -19.14 19.15
N TYR A 5 -15.98 -17.98 18.71
CA TYR A 5 -15.40 -17.82 17.38
C TYR A 5 -13.98 -18.41 17.42
N ARG A 6 -13.77 -19.61 16.85
CA ARG A 6 -12.41 -20.11 16.58
C ARG A 6 -12.03 -19.71 15.16
N SER A 7 -11.19 -18.68 15.03
CA SER A 7 -10.40 -18.49 13.83
C SER A 7 -9.40 -19.64 13.76
N VAL A 8 -9.70 -20.65 12.95
CA VAL A 8 -8.76 -21.75 12.67
C VAL A 8 -7.83 -21.24 11.57
N GLY A 9 -6.80 -20.50 11.98
CA GLY A 9 -5.68 -20.08 11.13
C GLY A 9 -4.72 -21.21 10.77
N SER A 10 -5.17 -22.48 10.75
CA SER A 10 -4.36 -23.57 10.23
C SER A 10 -4.61 -23.69 8.73
N ARG A 11 -3.58 -23.40 7.92
CA ARG A 11 -3.51 -24.03 6.60
C ARG A 11 -3.73 -25.53 6.81
N PHE A 12 -4.72 -26.11 6.12
CA PHE A 12 -4.86 -27.55 6.01
C PHE A 12 -3.67 -28.10 5.20
N GLU A 13 -2.51 -28.22 5.84
CA GLU A 13 -1.35 -28.90 5.25
C GLU A 13 -1.50 -30.39 5.51
N SER A 14 -2.36 -31.06 4.72
CA SER A 14 -2.31 -32.51 4.60
C SER A 14 -1.16 -32.88 3.64
N PRO A 15 -0.24 -33.79 4.00
CA PRO A 15 0.82 -34.26 3.12
C PRO A 15 0.32 -35.03 1.88
N GLU A 16 -1.00 -35.26 1.75
CA GLU A 16 -1.64 -35.98 0.65
C GLU A 16 -2.15 -35.09 -0.49
N PHE A 17 -1.98 -33.76 -0.40
CA PHE A 17 -2.33 -32.82 -1.48
C PHE A 17 -1.36 -32.94 -2.67
N LYS A 18 -1.48 -34.02 -3.45
CA LYS A 18 -0.68 -34.23 -4.67
C LYS A 18 -1.49 -34.23 -5.96
N GLU A 19 -2.82 -34.23 -5.91
CA GLU A 19 -3.65 -34.09 -7.12
C GLU A 19 -4.81 -33.11 -6.87
N ASN A 20 -5.00 -32.16 -7.79
CA ASN A 20 -6.11 -31.20 -7.83
C ASN A 20 -7.45 -31.92 -8.10
N ASN A 21 -7.87 -32.82 -7.21
CA ASN A 21 -9.12 -33.56 -7.33
C ASN A 21 -10.11 -33.09 -6.24
N PRO A 22 -11.12 -32.26 -6.59
CA PRO A 22 -12.13 -31.75 -5.66
C PRO A 22 -12.86 -32.83 -4.86
N HIS A 23 -13.07 -34.02 -5.43
CA HIS A 23 -13.75 -35.13 -4.75
C HIS A 23 -12.92 -35.72 -3.62
N CYS A 24 -11.62 -35.96 -3.86
CA CYS A 24 -10.71 -36.47 -2.83
C CYS A 24 -10.59 -35.46 -1.69
N LEU A 25 -10.51 -34.17 -2.02
CA LEU A 25 -10.46 -33.09 -1.04
C LEU A 25 -11.74 -33.05 -0.18
N ALA A 26 -12.92 -33.19 -0.79
CA ALA A 26 -14.19 -33.24 -0.06
C ALA A 26 -14.24 -34.40 0.94
N ALA A 27 -13.83 -35.60 0.51
CA ALA A 27 -13.81 -36.78 1.37
C ALA A 27 -12.86 -36.61 2.56
N THR A 28 -11.63 -36.14 2.32
CA THR A 28 -10.66 -35.89 3.39
C THR A 28 -11.15 -34.79 4.34
N PHE A 29 -11.72 -33.70 3.81
CA PHE A 29 -12.27 -32.62 4.63
C PHE A 29 -13.37 -33.10 5.58
N ILE A 30 -14.31 -33.91 5.09
CA ILE A 30 -15.36 -34.51 5.92
C ILE A 30 -14.77 -35.43 6.99
N GLN A 31 -13.76 -36.24 6.64
CA GLN A 31 -13.11 -37.14 7.59
C GLN A 31 -12.39 -36.36 8.71
N GLU A 32 -11.73 -35.25 8.36
CA GLU A 32 -11.09 -34.38 9.35
C GLU A 32 -12.10 -33.67 10.24
N LEU A 33 -13.22 -33.17 9.67
CA LEU A 33 -14.32 -32.60 10.45
C LEU A 33 -14.89 -33.62 11.45
N LYS A 34 -15.10 -34.87 11.02
CA LYS A 34 -15.53 -35.99 11.86
C LYS A 34 -14.62 -36.24 13.05
N ASN A 35 -13.31 -36.18 12.83
CA ASN A 35 -12.32 -36.48 13.85
C ASN A 35 -12.07 -35.31 14.80
N SER A 36 -12.16 -34.08 14.29
CA SER A 36 -11.69 -32.87 14.99
C SER A 36 -12.79 -32.12 15.72
N VAL A 37 -14.05 -32.25 15.28
CA VAL A 37 -15.19 -31.49 15.83
C VAL A 37 -16.29 -32.47 16.27
N PRO A 38 -16.22 -32.99 17.51
CA PRO A 38 -17.19 -33.97 18.01
C PRO A 38 -18.54 -33.35 18.40
N ASP A 39 -18.57 -32.04 18.64
CA ASP A 39 -19.77 -31.30 19.04
C ASP A 39 -20.53 -30.74 17.83
N TYR A 40 -21.77 -30.30 18.06
CA TYR A 40 -22.57 -29.60 17.06
C TYR A 40 -21.91 -28.28 16.63
N PHE A 41 -21.84 -28.02 15.33
CA PHE A 41 -21.26 -26.80 14.78
C PHE A 41 -22.00 -26.31 13.52
N ALA A 42 -21.76 -25.05 13.17
CA ALA A 42 -22.21 -24.47 11.91
C ALA A 42 -21.01 -24.11 11.03
N LEU A 43 -21.06 -24.49 9.76
CA LEU A 43 -20.12 -24.08 8.73
C LEU A 43 -20.77 -22.95 7.93
N VAL A 44 -20.18 -21.75 7.95
CA VAL A 44 -20.72 -20.57 7.28
C VAL A 44 -19.83 -20.21 6.09
N LEU A 45 -20.43 -20.17 4.89
CA LEU A 45 -19.81 -19.71 3.66
C LEU A 45 -20.40 -18.35 3.30
N GLU A 46 -19.65 -17.29 3.57
CA GLU A 46 -20.02 -15.91 3.24
C GLU A 46 -19.64 -15.56 1.80
N ASP A 47 -20.42 -14.68 1.19
CA ASP A 47 -20.19 -14.12 -0.16
C ASP A 47 -19.90 -15.19 -1.26
N PHE A 48 -20.65 -16.29 -1.27
CA PHE A 48 -20.41 -17.44 -2.16
C PHE A 48 -20.40 -17.11 -3.67
N HIS A 49 -21.15 -16.08 -4.08
CA HIS A 49 -21.15 -15.53 -5.44
C HIS A 49 -19.76 -15.16 -5.99
N GLU A 50 -18.77 -14.86 -5.15
CA GLU A 50 -17.40 -14.56 -5.59
C GLU A 50 -16.67 -15.78 -6.16
N VAL A 51 -17.10 -17.00 -5.79
CA VAL A 51 -16.44 -18.26 -6.16
C VAL A 51 -17.35 -19.24 -6.90
N GLU A 52 -18.61 -18.87 -7.14
CA GLU A 52 -19.62 -19.78 -7.70
C GLU A 52 -19.38 -20.17 -9.17
N ASP A 53 -18.58 -19.39 -9.90
CA ASP A 53 -18.18 -19.70 -11.28
C ASP A 53 -17.00 -20.69 -11.37
N SER A 54 -16.41 -21.05 -10.23
CA SER A 54 -15.32 -22.03 -10.16
C SER A 54 -15.86 -23.46 -10.15
N GLU A 55 -15.76 -24.17 -11.27
CA GLU A 55 -16.20 -25.57 -11.39
C GLU A 55 -15.59 -26.48 -10.30
N PRO A 56 -14.28 -26.39 -9.97
CA PRO A 56 -13.70 -27.20 -8.89
C PRO A 56 -14.34 -26.95 -7.51
N VAL A 57 -14.74 -25.71 -7.21
CA VAL A 57 -15.40 -25.37 -5.94
C VAL A 57 -16.81 -25.95 -5.91
N ILE A 58 -17.53 -25.86 -7.02
CA ILE A 58 -18.86 -26.43 -7.17
C ILE A 58 -18.83 -27.96 -7.07
N GLU A 59 -17.85 -28.62 -7.68
CA GLU A 59 -17.65 -30.08 -7.57
C GLU A 59 -17.32 -30.51 -6.13
N PHE A 60 -16.43 -29.78 -5.46
CA PHE A 60 -16.11 -30.02 -4.05
C PHE A 60 -17.38 -29.94 -3.17
N LEU A 61 -18.16 -28.86 -3.29
CA LEU A 61 -19.37 -28.67 -2.48
C LEU A 61 -20.46 -29.68 -2.81
N ASN A 62 -20.67 -30.01 -4.08
CA ASN A 62 -21.65 -31.02 -4.47
C ASN A 62 -21.30 -32.42 -3.94
N THR A 63 -20.01 -32.68 -3.71
CA THR A 63 -19.52 -33.93 -3.09
C THR A 63 -19.62 -33.90 -1.58
N MET A 64 -19.29 -32.76 -0.97
CA MET A 64 -19.26 -32.61 0.48
C MET A 64 -20.67 -32.54 1.10
N ILE A 65 -21.60 -31.80 0.49
CA ILE A 65 -22.92 -31.53 1.08
C ILE A 65 -23.73 -32.81 1.39
N PRO A 66 -23.80 -33.83 0.50
CA PRO A 66 -24.54 -35.05 0.81
C PRO A 66 -23.97 -35.86 1.98
N ASP A 67 -22.67 -35.75 2.22
CA ASP A 67 -21.94 -36.52 3.23
C ASP A 67 -21.62 -35.70 4.49
N LEU A 68 -22.22 -34.50 4.61
CA LEU A 68 -22.13 -33.67 5.80
C LEU A 68 -22.69 -34.41 7.02
N LEU A 69 -22.09 -34.12 8.16
CA LEU A 69 -22.50 -34.67 9.45
C LEU A 69 -23.87 -34.12 9.88
N GLU A 70 -24.67 -34.96 10.53
CA GLU A 70 -25.91 -34.52 11.19
C GLU A 70 -25.66 -33.46 12.28
N SER A 71 -24.45 -33.43 12.84
CA SER A 71 -24.01 -32.40 13.79
C SER A 71 -23.52 -31.10 13.13
N CYS A 72 -23.52 -31.00 11.81
CA CYS A 72 -23.04 -29.85 11.05
C CYS A 72 -24.17 -29.16 10.29
N HIS A 73 -24.40 -27.87 10.57
CA HIS A 73 -25.28 -27.03 9.77
C HIS A 73 -24.49 -26.19 8.78
N LEU A 74 -24.78 -26.33 7.50
CA LEU A 74 -24.20 -25.49 6.46
C LEU A 74 -25.08 -24.25 6.23
N VAL A 75 -24.47 -23.07 6.36
CA VAL A 75 -25.09 -21.77 6.03
C VAL A 75 -24.33 -21.20 4.85
N ILE A 76 -25.03 -20.80 3.79
CA ILE A 76 -24.44 -20.18 2.60
C ILE A 76 -25.12 -18.84 2.39
N SER A 77 -24.33 -17.79 2.34
CA SER A 77 -24.73 -16.44 1.95
C SER A 77 -24.28 -16.20 0.51
N SER A 78 -25.21 -15.86 -0.38
CA SER A 78 -24.93 -15.57 -1.80
C SER A 78 -25.85 -14.48 -2.33
N ARG A 79 -25.41 -13.76 -3.37
CA ARG A 79 -26.18 -12.71 -4.06
C ARG A 79 -26.89 -13.20 -5.33
N SER A 80 -26.67 -14.45 -5.68
CA SER A 80 -27.14 -15.11 -6.90
C SER A 80 -27.77 -16.46 -6.56
N ASP A 81 -28.67 -16.93 -7.42
CA ASP A 81 -29.26 -18.25 -7.30
C ASP A 81 -28.17 -19.32 -7.41
N SER A 82 -27.96 -20.06 -6.32
CA SER A 82 -26.90 -21.05 -6.22
C SER A 82 -26.97 -22.12 -7.31
N ARG A 83 -25.83 -22.40 -7.96
CA ARG A 83 -25.65 -23.49 -8.94
C ARG A 83 -25.49 -24.89 -8.32
N LEU A 84 -25.60 -25.01 -7.00
CA LEU A 84 -25.45 -26.29 -6.30
C LEU A 84 -26.58 -27.27 -6.66
N ARG A 85 -26.22 -28.38 -7.30
CA ARG A 85 -27.17 -29.34 -7.89
C ARG A 85 -28.08 -29.98 -6.84
N ASN A 86 -27.53 -30.23 -5.65
CA ASN A 86 -28.24 -30.91 -4.57
C ASN A 86 -29.22 -30.00 -3.81
N PHE A 87 -29.06 -28.68 -3.90
CA PHE A 87 -29.84 -27.73 -3.10
C PHE A 87 -31.35 -27.84 -3.36
N ARG A 88 -31.76 -27.92 -4.63
CA ARG A 88 -33.19 -28.06 -5.00
C ARG A 88 -33.81 -29.35 -4.44
N ARG A 89 -33.05 -30.45 -4.43
CA ARG A 89 -33.52 -31.73 -3.87
C ARG A 89 -33.68 -31.63 -2.35
N MET A 90 -32.71 -31.01 -1.67
CA MET A 90 -32.74 -30.80 -0.22
C MET A 90 -33.92 -29.90 0.20
N MET A 91 -34.21 -28.84 -0.56
CA MET A 91 -35.38 -27.99 -0.34
C MET A 91 -36.70 -28.77 -0.43
N VAL A 92 -36.84 -29.65 -1.44
CA VAL A 92 -38.04 -30.52 -1.59
C VAL A 92 -38.16 -31.51 -0.42
N ASN A 93 -37.03 -32.07 0.03
CA ASN A 93 -36.98 -32.99 1.16
C ASN A 93 -37.08 -32.30 2.53
N ARG A 94 -37.17 -30.95 2.57
CA ARG A 94 -37.15 -30.13 3.80
C ARG A 94 -35.86 -30.26 4.62
N GLU A 95 -34.76 -30.59 3.94
CA GLU A 95 -33.40 -30.67 4.51
C GLU A 95 -32.64 -29.34 4.37
N ALA A 96 -33.17 -28.40 3.58
CA ALA A 96 -32.63 -27.05 3.43
C ALA A 96 -33.77 -26.01 3.52
N PHE A 97 -33.39 -24.79 3.91
CA PHE A 97 -34.25 -23.62 3.90
C PHE A 97 -33.49 -22.46 3.24
N MET A 98 -34.21 -21.57 2.56
CA MET A 98 -33.64 -20.41 1.88
C MET A 98 -34.35 -19.14 2.36
N PHE A 99 -33.59 -18.19 2.87
CA PHE A 99 -34.06 -16.83 3.08
C PHE A 99 -33.93 -16.07 1.77
N THR A 100 -35.01 -15.50 1.28
CA THR A 100 -35.02 -14.65 0.09
C THR A 100 -34.78 -13.18 0.48
N GLN A 101 -34.56 -12.33 -0.52
CA GLN A 101 -34.47 -10.89 -0.29
C GLN A 101 -35.71 -10.35 0.43
N ASP A 102 -36.91 -10.85 0.11
CA ASP A 102 -38.16 -10.42 0.76
C ASP A 102 -38.24 -10.85 2.23
N ASP A 103 -37.60 -11.96 2.61
CA ASP A 103 -37.52 -12.41 4.00
C ASP A 103 -36.49 -11.61 4.82
N LEU A 104 -35.52 -11.00 4.13
CA LEU A 104 -34.44 -10.20 4.73
C LEU A 104 -34.69 -8.69 4.68
N LYS A 105 -35.80 -8.25 4.05
CA LYS A 105 -36.22 -6.86 4.07
C LYS A 105 -36.55 -6.45 5.49
N PHE A 106 -35.89 -5.39 5.95
CA PHE A 106 -36.24 -4.78 7.23
C PHE A 106 -37.65 -4.22 7.17
N LYS A 107 -38.48 -4.63 8.11
CA LYS A 107 -39.74 -3.93 8.38
C LYS A 107 -39.45 -2.62 9.11
N ALA A 108 -40.34 -1.64 9.00
CA ALA A 108 -40.17 -0.35 9.67
C ALA A 108 -39.99 -0.51 11.19
N GLU A 109 -40.66 -1.48 11.81
CA GLU A 109 -40.51 -1.78 13.23
C GLU A 109 -39.13 -2.37 13.56
N GLU A 110 -38.62 -3.28 12.73
CA GLU A 110 -37.29 -3.89 12.86
C GLU A 110 -36.19 -2.84 12.63
N CYS A 111 -36.37 -1.96 11.64
CA CYS A 111 -35.52 -0.78 11.41
C CYS A 111 -35.48 0.10 12.66
N ARG A 112 -36.64 0.43 13.23
CA ARG A 112 -36.73 1.29 14.41
C ARG A 112 -36.05 0.68 15.63
N GLU A 113 -36.25 -0.61 15.88
CA GLU A 113 -35.61 -1.33 16.99
C GLU A 113 -34.09 -1.42 16.81
N TRP A 114 -33.65 -1.81 15.61
CA TRP A 114 -32.24 -1.94 15.28
C TRP A 114 -31.50 -0.60 15.31
N LEU A 115 -32.07 0.44 14.70
CA LEU A 115 -31.57 1.81 14.78
C LEU A 115 -31.56 2.31 16.22
N GLY A 116 -32.59 1.98 17.00
CA GLY A 116 -32.64 2.35 18.41
C GLY A 116 -31.51 1.72 19.24
N HIS A 117 -31.10 0.50 18.90
CA HIS A 117 -29.95 -0.16 19.49
C HIS A 117 -28.61 0.44 19.06
N ILE A 118 -28.46 0.77 17.77
CA ILE A 118 -27.23 1.37 17.24
C ILE A 118 -27.03 2.79 17.77
N LEU A 119 -28.09 3.60 17.74
CA LEU A 119 -28.07 5.02 18.10
C LEU A 119 -28.29 5.26 19.60
N GLY A 120 -28.47 4.19 20.40
CA GLY A 120 -28.68 4.26 21.84
C GLY A 120 -29.90 5.07 22.29
N SER A 121 -30.89 5.28 21.42
CA SER A 121 -32.06 6.14 21.68
C SER A 121 -33.23 5.86 20.74
N ALA A 122 -34.44 6.26 21.12
CA ALA A 122 -35.64 5.98 20.33
C ALA A 122 -35.65 6.77 19.01
N VAL A 123 -35.93 6.06 17.90
CA VAL A 123 -36.14 6.64 16.56
C VAL A 123 -37.64 6.80 16.31
N SER A 124 -38.07 7.89 15.66
CA SER A 124 -39.48 8.13 15.34
C SER A 124 -39.98 7.13 14.28
N ALA A 125 -41.28 6.81 14.33
CA ALA A 125 -41.90 5.88 13.38
C ALA A 125 -41.80 6.39 11.94
N GLU A 126 -42.10 7.67 11.72
CA GLU A 126 -42.03 8.34 10.40
C GLU A 126 -40.61 8.27 9.80
N ARG A 127 -39.57 8.36 10.64
CA ARG A 127 -38.18 8.29 10.18
C ARG A 127 -37.74 6.86 9.86
N ALA A 128 -38.17 5.89 10.68
CA ALA A 128 -37.91 4.48 10.42
C ALA A 128 -38.65 3.98 9.16
N GLU A 129 -39.86 4.49 8.90
CA GLU A 129 -40.60 4.24 7.67
C GLU A 129 -39.88 4.83 6.45
N ALA A 130 -39.42 6.09 6.52
CA ALA A 130 -38.68 6.70 5.41
C ALA A 130 -37.40 5.93 5.03
N ILE A 131 -36.65 5.45 6.03
CA ILE A 131 -35.44 4.63 5.82
C ILE A 131 -35.82 3.26 5.22
N ALA A 132 -36.89 2.63 5.71
CA ALA A 132 -37.40 1.37 5.16
C ALA A 132 -37.91 1.53 3.72
N GLU A 133 -38.61 2.62 3.41
CA GLU A 133 -39.11 2.94 2.06
C GLU A 133 -37.96 3.23 1.08
N GLN A 134 -36.93 3.97 1.49
CA GLN A 134 -35.74 4.21 0.66
C GLN A 134 -34.96 2.92 0.37
N CYS A 135 -35.01 1.93 1.28
CA CYS A 135 -34.49 0.60 1.00
C CYS A 135 -35.34 -0.15 -0.05
N ASP A 136 -36.64 0.11 -0.11
CA ASP A 136 -37.61 -0.55 -1.00
C ASP A 136 -37.71 0.08 -2.41
N GLU A 137 -37.65 1.41 -2.56
CA GLU A 137 -37.86 2.13 -3.82
C GLU A 137 -36.85 1.79 -4.94
N GLY A 138 -35.71 1.19 -4.62
CA GLY A 138 -34.77 0.67 -5.61
C GLY A 138 -35.27 -0.55 -6.41
N VAL A 139 -36.33 -1.24 -5.97
CA VAL A 139 -36.89 -2.42 -6.67
C VAL A 139 -37.83 -2.03 -7.81
N THR A 140 -38.59 -0.95 -7.67
CA THR A 140 -39.72 -0.63 -8.58
C THR A 140 -39.30 0.02 -9.90
N ARG A 141 -38.06 0.50 -10.03
CA ARG A 141 -37.56 1.18 -11.26
C ARG A 141 -37.01 0.24 -12.34
N ARG A 142 -37.55 -0.98 -12.51
CA ARG A 142 -37.12 -1.92 -13.56
C ARG A 142 -38.22 -2.73 -14.25
N ASN A 143 -39.48 -2.26 -14.28
CA ASN A 143 -40.50 -2.93 -15.10
C ASN A 143 -40.80 -2.28 -16.45
N ASP A 144 -40.18 -1.14 -16.79
CA ASP A 144 -40.60 -0.36 -17.97
C ASP A 144 -39.63 -0.28 -19.14
N ASN A 145 -38.51 -1.01 -19.21
CA ASN A 145 -37.76 -1.11 -20.47
C ASN A 145 -37.03 -2.45 -20.63
N GLY A 146 -37.50 -3.25 -21.58
CA GLY A 146 -36.89 -4.51 -21.97
C GLY A 146 -35.63 -4.32 -22.80
N PHE A 147 -34.61 -5.13 -22.52
CA PHE A 147 -33.88 -5.94 -23.50
C PHE A 147 -32.90 -6.87 -22.78
N ALA A 148 -32.75 -8.09 -23.31
CA ALA A 148 -31.85 -9.12 -22.82
C ALA A 148 -30.39 -8.84 -23.25
N GLY A 149 -29.41 -9.21 -22.39
CA GLY A 149 -28.02 -9.38 -22.80
C GLY A 149 -26.99 -9.11 -21.71
N LEU A 150 -26.30 -10.19 -21.28
CA LEU A 150 -25.03 -10.31 -20.54
C LEU A 150 -24.81 -9.56 -19.21
N ALA A 151 -24.46 -10.38 -18.20
CA ALA A 151 -23.57 -10.14 -17.07
C ALA A 151 -23.29 -8.68 -16.67
N ASP A 152 -24.13 -8.18 -15.77
CA ASP A 152 -23.79 -7.11 -14.83
C ASP A 152 -24.63 -7.37 -13.56
N PRO A 153 -24.09 -7.26 -12.33
CA PRO A 153 -24.91 -7.34 -11.13
C PRO A 153 -26.06 -6.32 -11.23
N PRO A 154 -27.28 -6.63 -10.78
CA PRO A 154 -28.41 -5.74 -10.98
C PRO A 154 -28.13 -4.41 -10.27
N ARG A 155 -27.92 -3.35 -11.06
CA ARG A 155 -27.63 -1.96 -10.61
C ARG A 155 -28.56 -1.48 -9.49
N THR A 156 -29.78 -2.01 -9.42
CA THR A 156 -30.78 -1.72 -8.38
C THR A 156 -30.34 -2.18 -6.98
N GLN A 157 -29.70 -3.34 -6.81
CA GLN A 157 -29.24 -3.82 -5.49
C GLN A 157 -28.01 -3.05 -4.98
N ILE A 158 -27.11 -2.65 -5.90
CA ILE A 158 -25.95 -1.80 -5.57
C ILE A 158 -26.43 -0.40 -5.12
N TRP A 159 -27.42 0.15 -5.81
CA TRP A 159 -28.05 1.41 -5.44
C TRP A 159 -28.73 1.36 -4.06
N GLN A 160 -29.55 0.33 -3.77
CA GLN A 160 -30.21 0.17 -2.47
C GLN A 160 -29.22 0.07 -1.31
N ARG A 161 -28.13 -0.69 -1.50
CA ARG A 161 -27.08 -0.83 -0.51
C ARG A 161 -26.37 0.49 -0.25
N ASN A 162 -26.13 1.29 -1.28
CA ASN A 162 -25.44 2.58 -1.13
C ASN A 162 -26.35 3.61 -0.43
N VAL A 163 -27.64 3.68 -0.81
CA VAL A 163 -28.60 4.60 -0.18
C VAL A 163 -28.79 4.28 1.31
N LEU A 164 -29.04 3.03 1.68
CA LEU A 164 -29.17 2.65 3.09
C LEU A 164 -27.89 2.96 3.89
N ARG A 165 -26.73 2.71 3.29
CA ARG A 165 -25.43 2.98 3.89
C ARG A 165 -25.21 4.48 4.08
N GLU A 166 -25.50 5.30 3.08
CA GLU A 166 -25.37 6.76 3.16
C GLU A 166 -26.30 7.34 4.21
N CYS A 167 -27.57 6.92 4.24
CA CYS A 167 -28.53 7.38 5.26
C CYS A 167 -28.11 7.00 6.69
N LEU A 168 -27.58 5.79 6.90
CA LEU A 168 -27.07 5.38 8.22
C LEU A 168 -25.86 6.22 8.64
N ALA A 169 -24.95 6.52 7.72
CA ALA A 169 -23.78 7.35 7.99
C ALA A 169 -24.19 8.80 8.34
N GLU A 170 -25.16 9.35 7.60
CA GLU A 170 -25.70 10.69 7.82
C GLU A 170 -26.35 10.79 9.20
N GLU A 171 -27.19 9.82 9.56
CA GLU A 171 -27.81 9.75 10.89
C GLU A 171 -26.78 9.61 12.02
N MET A 172 -25.69 8.84 11.80
CA MET A 172 -24.61 8.73 12.78
C MET A 172 -23.88 10.07 12.98
N LEU A 173 -23.79 10.90 11.93
CA LEU A 173 -23.07 12.17 11.94
C LEU A 173 -23.95 13.34 12.45
N GLU A 174 -25.21 13.43 12.03
CA GLU A 174 -26.17 14.49 12.43
C GLU A 174 -26.52 14.49 13.92
N ARG A 175 -26.27 13.38 14.60
CA ARG A 175 -26.53 13.23 16.04
C ARG A 175 -25.35 13.64 16.91
N GLN A 176 -24.23 13.98 16.29
CA GLN A 176 -23.04 14.43 16.99
C GLN A 176 -23.13 15.89 17.38
N THR A 177 -22.36 16.30 18.39
CA THR A 177 -22.18 17.74 18.64
C THR A 177 -21.37 18.35 17.51
N ASP A 178 -21.53 19.65 17.28
CA ASP A 178 -20.77 20.37 16.25
C ASP A 178 -19.26 20.15 16.40
N GLU A 179 -18.76 20.04 17.64
CA GLU A 179 -17.34 19.77 17.91
C GLU A 179 -16.91 18.39 17.44
N LEU A 180 -17.73 17.36 17.68
CA LEU A 180 -17.39 15.97 17.37
C LEU A 180 -17.60 15.66 15.88
N GLU A 181 -18.62 16.25 15.24
CA GLU A 181 -18.77 16.22 13.79
C GLU A 181 -17.55 16.87 13.13
N SER A 182 -17.14 18.06 13.58
CA SER A 182 -15.95 18.74 13.05
C SER A 182 -14.69 17.87 13.19
N PHE A 183 -14.49 17.26 14.37
CA PHE A 183 -13.40 16.32 14.60
C PHE A 183 -13.43 15.15 13.61
N LEU A 184 -14.58 14.48 13.44
CA LEU A 184 -14.78 13.34 12.54
C LEU A 184 -14.51 13.71 11.07
N VAL A 185 -14.97 14.88 10.64
CA VAL A 185 -14.78 15.39 9.27
C VAL A 185 -13.32 15.70 9.00
N THR A 186 -12.68 16.53 9.83
CA THR A 186 -11.30 16.97 9.61
C THR A 186 -10.28 15.83 9.72
N THR A 187 -10.45 14.91 10.68
CA THR A 187 -9.51 13.80 10.87
C THR A 187 -9.80 12.59 9.97
N SER A 188 -10.86 12.62 9.17
CA SER A 188 -11.15 11.60 8.14
C SER A 188 -10.08 11.49 7.06
N ILE A 189 -9.24 12.51 6.95
CA ILE A 189 -8.06 12.52 6.09
C ILE A 189 -7.08 11.40 6.45
N PHE A 190 -6.98 11.04 7.73
CA PHE A 190 -6.10 9.97 8.17
C PHE A 190 -6.71 8.59 7.84
N PRO A 191 -5.92 7.64 7.29
CA PRO A 191 -6.34 6.26 7.18
C PRO A 191 -6.40 5.58 8.56
N ILE A 192 -5.49 5.96 9.47
CA ILE A 192 -5.39 5.48 10.85
C ILE A 192 -5.32 6.68 11.79
N LEU A 193 -6.20 6.73 12.79
CA LEU A 193 -6.30 7.81 13.76
C LEU A 193 -5.35 7.59 14.94
N ILE A 194 -4.26 8.32 14.88
CA ILE A 194 -3.27 8.45 15.94
C ILE A 194 -3.60 9.71 16.75
N PRO A 195 -3.65 9.67 18.10
CA PRO A 195 -4.09 10.81 18.90
C PRO A 195 -3.15 12.00 18.72
N LYS A 196 -1.83 11.77 18.84
CA LYS A 196 -0.83 12.83 18.60
C LYS A 196 -0.94 13.48 17.23
N ALA A 197 -1.37 12.72 16.22
CA ALA A 197 -1.58 13.26 14.87
C ALA A 197 -2.84 14.07 14.72
N SER A 198 -3.90 13.62 15.39
CA SER A 198 -5.16 14.36 15.46
C SER A 198 -4.96 15.68 16.22
N ASP A 199 -4.21 15.65 17.32
CA ASP A 199 -3.85 16.83 18.13
C ASP A 199 -3.05 17.85 17.32
N ALA A 200 -2.02 17.40 16.60
CA ALA A 200 -1.19 18.27 15.75
C ALA A 200 -1.99 18.89 14.59
N LEU A 201 -2.88 18.11 13.97
CA LEU A 201 -3.74 18.59 12.88
C LEU A 201 -4.79 19.61 13.36
N LEU A 202 -5.39 19.38 14.53
CA LEU A 202 -6.47 20.23 15.04
C LEU A 202 -5.99 21.35 15.98
N GLY A 203 -4.74 21.30 16.43
CA GLY A 203 -4.21 22.23 17.44
C GLY A 203 -4.86 22.04 18.81
N ILE A 204 -5.24 20.81 19.16
CA ILE A 204 -5.88 20.43 20.43
C ILE A 204 -5.00 19.44 21.20
N ASP A 205 -5.36 19.13 22.45
CA ASP A 205 -4.71 18.13 23.30
C ASP A 205 -5.67 17.04 23.82
N SER A 206 -6.90 17.02 23.30
CA SER A 206 -8.02 16.21 23.80
C SER A 206 -8.46 15.09 22.85
N SER A 207 -7.68 14.79 21.80
CA SER A 207 -8.02 13.72 20.85
C SER A 207 -8.07 12.33 21.50
N TYR A 208 -7.35 12.13 22.62
CA TYR A 208 -7.39 10.87 23.34
C TYR A 208 -8.76 10.62 23.98
N GLU A 209 -9.35 11.62 24.64
CA GLU A 209 -10.69 11.57 25.23
C GLU A 209 -11.78 11.48 24.16
N ILE A 210 -11.66 12.27 23.09
CA ILE A 210 -12.61 12.27 21.97
C ILE A 210 -12.68 10.87 21.34
N ARG A 211 -11.53 10.20 21.12
CA ARG A 211 -11.52 8.84 20.56
C ARG A 211 -12.13 7.80 21.47
N GLN A 212 -11.96 7.88 22.79
CA GLN A 212 -12.65 6.98 23.72
C GLN A 212 -14.17 7.14 23.64
N GLU A 213 -14.65 8.38 23.49
CA GLU A 213 -16.07 8.64 23.29
C GLU A 213 -16.56 8.08 21.94
N LEU A 214 -15.77 8.24 20.86
CA LEU A 214 -16.08 7.66 19.55
C LEU A 214 -16.14 6.12 19.60
N ALA A 215 -15.21 5.48 20.31
CA ALA A 215 -15.22 4.03 20.50
C ALA A 215 -16.44 3.57 21.32
N ARG A 216 -16.82 4.31 22.36
CA ARG A 216 -18.01 4.05 23.18
C ARG A 216 -19.31 4.17 22.37
N GLN A 217 -19.33 5.04 21.38
CA GLN A 217 -20.44 5.23 20.44
C GLN A 217 -20.38 4.31 19.21
N ASN A 218 -19.43 3.36 19.13
CA ASN A 218 -19.20 2.48 17.98
C ASN A 218 -18.91 3.21 16.65
N LEU A 219 -18.37 4.43 16.71
CA LEU A 219 -18.00 5.23 15.54
C LEU A 219 -16.58 4.93 15.03
N ALA A 220 -15.73 4.42 15.92
CA ALA A 220 -14.34 4.07 15.63
C ALA A 220 -14.01 2.66 16.16
N ILE A 221 -13.18 1.94 15.41
CA ILE A 221 -12.73 0.59 15.72
C ILE A 221 -11.28 0.68 16.23
N GLU A 222 -11.02 0.14 17.41
CA GLU A 222 -9.68 0.02 17.95
C GLU A 222 -8.86 -0.98 17.12
N VAL A 223 -7.66 -0.56 16.68
CA VAL A 223 -6.72 -1.40 15.93
C VAL A 223 -5.37 -1.43 16.64
N TYR A 224 -4.66 -2.54 16.49
CA TYR A 224 -3.33 -2.69 17.06
C TYR A 224 -2.30 -2.00 16.16
N ALA A 225 -1.63 -0.99 16.70
CA ALA A 225 -0.46 -0.35 16.09
C ALA A 225 0.80 -0.69 16.92
N PRO A 226 1.91 -1.14 16.30
CA PRO A 226 3.18 -1.30 17.00
C PRO A 226 3.65 0.05 17.57
N ASP A 227 4.17 0.04 18.81
CA ASP A 227 4.75 1.21 19.51
C ASP A 227 3.82 2.37 19.88
N GLU A 228 2.50 2.28 19.64
CA GLU A 228 1.52 3.28 20.11
C GLU A 228 0.42 2.68 20.99
N ALA A 229 -0.02 3.46 21.98
CA ALA A 229 -0.88 2.99 23.06
C ALA A 229 -2.33 2.71 22.63
N THR A 230 -2.74 2.99 21.39
CA THR A 230 -4.01 2.56 20.73
C THR A 230 -4.22 3.38 19.46
N ALA A 231 -4.37 2.73 18.32
CA ALA A 231 -4.78 3.36 17.07
C ALA A 231 -6.25 3.04 16.78
N TYR A 232 -6.93 3.88 16.00
CA TYR A 232 -8.32 3.64 15.62
C TYR A 232 -8.51 3.82 14.11
N VAL A 233 -9.50 3.13 13.56
CA VAL A 233 -9.95 3.33 12.19
C VAL A 233 -11.43 3.64 12.23
N TYR A 234 -11.86 4.65 11.48
CA TYR A 234 -13.29 4.88 11.28
C TYR A 234 -13.91 3.69 10.58
N HIS A 235 -15.16 3.39 10.93
CA HIS A 235 -15.92 2.47 10.12
C HIS A 235 -15.92 2.97 8.66
N SER A 236 -15.63 2.10 7.70
CA SER A 236 -15.38 2.48 6.29
C SER A 236 -16.46 3.39 5.70
N LEU A 237 -17.71 3.15 6.09
CA LEU A 237 -18.87 3.94 5.70
C LEU A 237 -18.86 5.36 6.30
N LEU A 238 -18.62 5.48 7.61
CA LEU A 238 -18.52 6.78 8.27
C LEU A 238 -17.37 7.59 7.68
N ARG A 239 -16.22 6.94 7.42
CA ARG A 239 -15.07 7.54 6.76
C ARG A 239 -15.43 8.08 5.37
N GLN A 240 -16.18 7.33 4.57
CA GLN A 240 -16.55 7.78 3.23
C GLN A 240 -17.43 9.04 3.27
N LEU A 241 -18.42 9.08 4.17
CA LEU A 241 -19.27 10.25 4.33
C LEU A 241 -18.48 11.46 4.85
N THR A 242 -17.68 11.27 5.90
CA THR A 242 -16.91 12.38 6.51
C THR A 242 -15.88 12.94 5.54
N ARG A 243 -15.28 12.10 4.68
CA ARG A 243 -14.43 12.57 3.57
C ARG A 243 -15.22 13.38 2.54
N THR A 244 -16.40 12.93 2.16
CA THR A 244 -17.26 13.68 1.22
C THR A 244 -17.57 15.07 1.78
N ARG A 245 -17.95 15.16 3.06
CA ARG A 245 -18.16 16.46 3.73
C ARG A 245 -16.89 17.29 3.88
N LEU A 246 -15.73 16.66 4.06
CA LEU A 246 -14.44 17.37 4.11
C LEU A 246 -14.18 18.08 2.78
N HIS A 247 -14.35 17.38 1.65
CA HIS A 247 -14.21 17.97 0.32
C HIS A 247 -15.21 19.10 0.05
N GLU A 248 -16.43 19.02 0.59
CA GLU A 248 -17.45 20.07 0.44
C GLU A 248 -17.22 21.30 1.35
N ARG A 249 -16.74 21.10 2.59
CA ARG A 249 -16.55 22.20 3.57
C ARG A 249 -15.25 22.98 3.36
N GLU A 250 -14.17 22.31 2.97
CA GLU A 250 -12.81 22.86 3.03
C GLU A 250 -12.11 22.86 1.66
N GLN A 251 -12.86 22.98 0.57
CA GLN A 251 -12.32 22.87 -0.79
C GLN A 251 -11.14 23.83 -1.06
N ASP A 252 -11.14 25.02 -0.45
CA ASP A 252 -10.07 26.02 -0.58
C ASP A 252 -8.89 25.80 0.41
N SER A 253 -9.02 25.00 1.47
CA SER A 253 -7.95 24.70 2.45
C SER A 253 -7.55 23.23 2.53
N LEU A 254 -8.09 22.37 1.66
CA LEU A 254 -7.83 20.94 1.63
C LEU A 254 -6.34 20.64 1.38
N GLU A 255 -5.69 21.43 0.52
CA GLU A 255 -4.25 21.31 0.23
C GLU A 255 -3.39 21.66 1.47
N GLU A 256 -3.71 22.76 2.18
CA GLU A 256 -3.03 23.14 3.42
C GLU A 256 -3.24 22.10 4.52
N LEU A 257 -4.47 21.59 4.63
CA LEU A 257 -4.83 20.58 5.63
C LEU A 257 -4.13 19.26 5.35
N GLY A 258 -4.10 18.82 4.09
CA GLY A 258 -3.36 17.64 3.66
C GLY A 258 -1.85 17.79 3.82
N THR A 259 -1.31 18.97 3.56
CA THR A 259 0.11 19.27 3.84
C THR A 259 0.44 19.03 5.30
N ARG A 260 -0.35 19.61 6.22
CA ARG A 260 -0.17 19.45 7.66
C ARG A 260 -0.39 18.01 8.13
N ALA A 261 -1.39 17.32 7.56
CA ALA A 261 -1.67 15.92 7.88
C ALA A 261 -0.55 14.98 7.40
N GLY A 262 0.02 15.24 6.22
CA GLY A 262 1.11 14.44 5.65
C GLY A 262 2.48 14.72 6.26
N ASP A 263 2.70 15.89 6.88
CA ASP A 263 3.98 16.27 7.49
C ASP A 263 4.43 15.33 8.61
N GLN A 264 3.50 14.84 9.42
CA GLN A 264 3.84 13.95 10.52
C GLN A 264 4.22 12.52 10.09
N PRO A 265 3.44 11.80 9.25
CA PRO A 265 3.90 10.52 8.72
C PRO A 265 5.19 10.69 7.89
N ARG A 266 5.39 11.85 7.24
CA ARG A 266 6.67 12.22 6.63
C ARG A 266 7.83 12.27 7.64
N GLU A 267 7.66 12.92 8.79
CA GLU A 267 8.68 12.97 9.85
C GLU A 267 8.98 11.59 10.47
N LEU A 268 7.97 10.73 10.58
CA LEU A 268 8.10 9.37 11.09
C LEU A 268 8.63 8.36 10.05
N GLY A 269 8.76 8.78 8.79
CA GLY A 269 9.22 7.92 7.68
C GLY A 269 8.16 6.93 7.18
N HIS A 270 6.90 7.11 7.55
CA HIS A 270 5.75 6.32 7.08
C HIS A 270 5.25 6.87 5.74
N TRP A 271 6.04 6.60 4.71
CA TRP A 271 5.89 7.27 3.42
C TRP A 271 4.66 6.82 2.63
N GLU A 272 4.18 5.58 2.81
CA GLU A 272 2.96 5.10 2.17
C GLU A 272 1.73 5.86 2.70
N ASP A 273 1.62 6.02 4.02
CA ASP A 273 0.53 6.76 4.66
C ASP A 273 0.52 8.24 4.25
N ALA A 274 1.71 8.86 4.14
CA ALA A 274 1.83 10.26 3.71
C ALA A 274 1.37 10.45 2.25
N LEU A 275 1.71 9.53 1.35
CA LEU A 275 1.32 9.61 -0.06
C LEU A 275 -0.17 9.37 -0.26
N ASP A 276 -0.77 8.46 0.50
CA ASP A 276 -2.22 8.27 0.49
C ASP A 276 -2.94 9.56 0.90
N ILE A 277 -2.49 10.21 1.98
CA ILE A 277 -3.03 11.50 2.43
C ILE A 277 -2.91 12.57 1.35
N PHE A 278 -1.74 12.75 0.74
CA PHE A 278 -1.54 13.79 -0.27
C PHE A 278 -2.34 13.52 -1.55
N SER A 279 -2.44 12.25 -1.97
CA SER A 279 -3.21 11.86 -3.15
C SER A 279 -4.70 12.09 -2.94
N ASP A 280 -5.18 11.84 -1.73
CA ASP A 280 -6.59 12.01 -1.39
C ASP A 280 -7.06 13.48 -1.32
N VAL A 281 -6.13 14.43 -1.14
CA VAL A 281 -6.45 15.87 -1.09
C VAL A 281 -5.94 16.66 -2.29
N ASP A 282 -5.54 15.99 -3.36
CA ASP A 282 -4.94 16.61 -4.56
C ASP A 282 -3.71 17.49 -4.25
N ALA A 283 -3.03 17.26 -3.11
CA ALA A 283 -1.84 17.98 -2.68
C ALA A 283 -0.58 17.44 -3.38
N TYR A 284 -0.57 17.52 -4.70
CA TYR A 284 0.42 16.85 -5.53
C TYR A 284 1.83 17.47 -5.44
N LEU A 285 1.96 18.77 -5.19
CA LEU A 285 3.27 19.42 -5.04
C LEU A 285 3.98 19.00 -3.75
N PRO A 286 3.35 19.05 -2.55
CA PRO A 286 3.91 18.46 -1.33
C PRO A 286 4.24 16.97 -1.48
N ALA A 287 3.38 16.20 -2.16
CA ALA A 287 3.65 14.79 -2.47
C ALA A 287 4.92 14.62 -3.31
N ALA A 288 5.08 15.45 -4.33
CA ALA A 288 6.23 15.42 -5.22
C ALA A 288 7.53 15.74 -4.46
N ASP A 289 7.55 16.78 -3.64
CA ASP A 289 8.70 17.14 -2.81
C ASP A 289 9.11 16.00 -1.86
N PHE A 290 8.12 15.35 -1.24
CA PHE A 290 8.37 14.20 -0.38
C PHE A 290 8.87 12.97 -1.18
N LEU A 291 8.30 12.73 -2.36
CA LEU A 291 8.73 11.66 -3.26
C LEU A 291 10.16 11.84 -3.75
N VAL A 292 10.70 13.06 -3.85
CA VAL A 292 12.12 13.25 -4.18
C VAL A 292 13.01 12.56 -3.15
N VAL A 293 12.70 12.70 -1.86
CA VAL A 293 13.46 12.07 -0.76
C VAL A 293 13.30 10.55 -0.79
N VAL A 294 12.07 10.07 -0.93
CA VAL A 294 11.76 8.62 -0.95
C VAL A 294 12.31 7.95 -2.21
N SER A 295 12.32 8.64 -3.36
CA SER A 295 12.87 8.12 -4.61
C SER A 295 14.36 7.80 -4.49
N GLU A 296 15.10 8.54 -3.65
CA GLU A 296 16.53 8.28 -3.42
C GLU A 296 16.75 6.94 -2.71
N THR A 297 15.93 6.61 -1.71
CA THR A 297 16.00 5.33 -1.00
C THR A 297 15.43 4.18 -1.84
N MET A 298 14.37 4.39 -2.60
CA MET A 298 13.80 3.34 -3.45
C MET A 298 14.71 2.99 -4.64
N ALA A 299 15.30 3.99 -5.28
CA ALA A 299 16.34 3.79 -6.31
C ALA A 299 17.53 3.03 -5.73
N ALA A 300 17.91 3.35 -4.49
CA ALA A 300 19.00 2.68 -3.80
C ALA A 300 18.78 1.18 -3.64
N ASP A 301 17.56 0.81 -3.28
CA ASP A 301 17.15 -0.57 -3.04
C ASP A 301 16.72 -1.29 -4.33
N LYS A 302 16.93 -0.66 -5.49
CA LYS A 302 16.53 -1.16 -6.82
C LYS A 302 15.05 -1.47 -6.93
N GLN A 303 14.21 -0.74 -6.18
CA GLN A 303 12.76 -0.86 -6.20
C GLN A 303 12.15 -0.07 -7.37
N TRP A 304 12.76 -0.15 -8.55
CA TRP A 304 12.43 0.68 -9.72
C TRP A 304 10.96 0.54 -10.15
N LYS A 305 10.42 -0.68 -10.15
CA LYS A 305 9.01 -0.92 -10.48
C LYS A 305 8.05 -0.25 -9.48
N LYS A 306 8.37 -0.30 -8.18
CA LYS A 306 7.56 0.34 -7.14
C LYS A 306 7.67 1.87 -7.26
N LEU A 307 8.88 2.38 -7.48
CA LEU A 307 9.12 3.80 -7.71
C LEU A 307 8.31 4.31 -8.91
N ALA A 308 8.36 3.64 -10.05
CA ALA A 308 7.58 3.98 -11.24
C ALA A 308 6.09 4.01 -10.92
N SER A 309 5.55 2.96 -10.31
CA SER A 309 4.11 2.88 -9.99
C SER A 309 3.62 4.00 -9.09
N ILE A 310 4.48 4.52 -8.21
CA ILE A 310 4.11 5.55 -7.24
C ILE A 310 4.28 6.94 -7.84
N VAL A 311 5.35 7.18 -8.59
CA VAL A 311 5.52 8.43 -9.32
C VAL A 311 4.39 8.62 -10.34
N ASP A 312 3.94 7.54 -10.99
CA ASP A 312 2.83 7.55 -11.96
C ASP A 312 1.45 7.83 -11.33
N LEU A 313 1.33 7.86 -9.99
CA LEU A 313 0.12 8.33 -9.31
C LEU A 313 -0.01 9.87 -9.38
N LEU A 314 1.10 10.58 -9.57
CA LEU A 314 1.08 12.03 -9.72
C LEU A 314 0.64 12.45 -11.13
N PRO A 315 -0.06 13.59 -11.28
CA PRO A 315 -0.33 14.17 -12.59
C PRO A 315 0.97 14.42 -13.37
N LYS A 316 0.97 14.13 -14.67
CA LYS A 316 2.16 14.33 -15.52
C LYS A 316 2.70 15.76 -15.45
N SER A 317 1.83 16.77 -15.34
CA SER A 317 2.25 18.17 -15.16
C SER A 317 3.11 18.39 -13.91
N VAL A 318 2.82 17.67 -12.81
CA VAL A 318 3.55 17.75 -11.54
C VAL A 318 4.88 17.03 -11.63
N ILE A 319 4.90 15.82 -12.20
CA ILE A 319 6.15 15.08 -12.46
C ILE A 319 7.09 15.96 -13.29
N THR A 320 6.58 16.58 -14.35
CA THR A 320 7.38 17.45 -15.22
C THR A 320 7.81 18.77 -14.57
N SER A 321 7.14 19.23 -13.51
CA SER A 321 7.55 20.42 -12.76
C SER A 321 8.62 20.14 -11.71
N VAL A 322 8.91 18.87 -11.39
CA VAL A 322 9.92 18.49 -10.40
C VAL A 322 11.04 17.70 -11.11
N PRO A 323 12.15 18.37 -11.50
CA PRO A 323 13.22 17.78 -12.32
C PRO A 323 13.73 16.44 -11.79
N GLU A 324 13.94 16.33 -10.48
CA GLU A 324 14.42 15.13 -9.82
C GLU A 324 13.48 13.93 -10.05
N LEU A 325 12.16 14.13 -9.94
CA LEU A 325 11.20 13.04 -10.16
C LEU A 325 11.13 12.61 -11.61
N ALA A 326 11.16 13.56 -12.56
CA ALA A 326 11.21 13.24 -13.98
C ALA A 326 12.45 12.39 -14.31
N ILE A 327 13.62 12.76 -13.80
CA ILE A 327 14.86 12.00 -13.98
C ILE A 327 14.77 10.61 -13.32
N ARG A 328 14.20 10.51 -12.11
CA ARG A 328 13.99 9.22 -11.41
C ARG A 328 13.02 8.30 -12.14
N ARG A 329 11.95 8.86 -12.72
CA ARG A 329 10.99 8.10 -13.52
C ARG A 329 11.62 7.56 -14.80
N ALA A 330 12.49 8.35 -15.43
CA ALA A 330 13.28 7.92 -16.57
C ALA A 330 14.26 6.79 -16.22
N GLN A 331 14.98 6.89 -15.09
CA GLN A 331 15.83 5.80 -14.58
C GLN A 331 15.03 4.50 -14.40
N ALA A 332 13.82 4.59 -13.81
CA ALA A 332 12.96 3.41 -13.67
C ALA A 332 12.52 2.84 -15.03
N ALA A 333 12.23 3.69 -16.02
CA ALA A 333 11.88 3.26 -17.38
C ALA A 333 13.05 2.56 -18.10
N VAL A 334 14.30 3.00 -17.87
CA VAL A 334 15.49 2.30 -18.40
C VAL A 334 15.57 0.87 -17.88
N GLU A 335 15.30 0.68 -16.59
CA GLU A 335 15.33 -0.64 -15.93
C GLU A 335 14.16 -1.54 -16.38
N GLU A 336 13.03 -0.94 -16.77
CA GLU A 336 11.91 -1.63 -17.44
C GLU A 336 12.20 -1.94 -18.92
N GLY A 337 13.21 -1.29 -19.52
CA GLY A 337 13.61 -1.43 -20.91
C GLY A 337 12.93 -0.45 -21.88
N ASP A 338 12.12 0.48 -21.39
CA ASP A 338 11.49 1.52 -22.20
C ASP A 338 12.41 2.74 -22.37
N LEU A 339 13.43 2.56 -23.22
CA LEU A 339 14.43 3.58 -23.49
C LEU A 339 13.86 4.79 -24.26
N VAL A 340 12.73 4.62 -24.96
CA VAL A 340 12.08 5.70 -25.71
C VAL A 340 11.37 6.63 -24.74
N TYR A 341 10.57 6.06 -23.83
CA TYR A 341 9.93 6.81 -22.76
C TYR A 341 10.96 7.54 -21.90
N ALA A 342 12.02 6.83 -21.47
CA ALA A 342 13.07 7.41 -20.63
C ALA A 342 13.72 8.64 -21.29
N LEU A 343 13.98 8.57 -22.60
CA LEU A 343 14.59 9.68 -23.32
C LEU A 343 13.63 10.86 -23.49
N ASP A 344 12.36 10.61 -23.80
CA ASP A 344 11.33 11.65 -23.90
C ASP A 344 11.17 12.40 -22.58
N GLU A 345 11.09 11.67 -21.46
CA GLU A 345 10.90 12.24 -20.12
C GLU A 345 12.05 13.19 -19.73
N VAL A 346 13.30 12.81 -20.02
CA VAL A 346 14.48 13.63 -19.68
C VAL A 346 14.69 14.78 -20.67
N MET A 347 14.35 14.61 -21.96
CA MET A 347 14.54 15.65 -22.96
C MET A 347 13.44 16.72 -22.95
N GLY A 348 12.22 16.36 -22.53
CA GLY A 348 11.05 17.26 -22.56
C GLY A 348 11.18 18.51 -21.67
N GLN A 349 12.21 18.59 -20.82
CA GLN A 349 12.36 19.65 -19.82
C GLN A 349 13.55 20.60 -20.04
N LYS A 350 14.35 20.42 -21.11
CA LYS A 350 15.62 21.17 -21.32
C LYS A 350 15.47 22.70 -21.42
N GLU A 351 14.30 23.20 -21.78
CA GLU A 351 14.08 24.63 -22.04
C GLU A 351 13.67 25.43 -20.77
N ARG A 352 13.47 24.76 -19.63
CA ARG A 352 13.09 25.45 -18.38
C ARG A 352 14.29 25.90 -17.56
N GLU A 353 14.17 27.07 -16.95
CA GLU A 353 15.24 27.71 -16.19
C GLU A 353 15.53 27.02 -14.84
N ASP A 354 14.51 26.44 -14.21
CA ASP A 354 14.63 25.59 -13.02
C ASP A 354 15.37 24.28 -13.31
N PHE A 355 15.11 23.67 -14.47
CA PHE A 355 15.76 22.45 -14.93
C PHE A 355 17.23 22.64 -15.29
N ALA A 356 17.65 23.87 -15.61
CA ALA A 356 19.04 24.19 -15.96
C ALA A 356 20.04 23.72 -14.90
N ARG A 357 19.69 23.82 -13.61
CA ARG A 357 20.54 23.36 -12.49
C ARG A 357 20.67 21.84 -12.41
N HIS A 358 19.70 21.10 -12.94
CA HIS A 358 19.67 19.64 -12.96
C HIS A 358 20.21 19.06 -14.27
N MET A 359 20.54 19.92 -15.25
CA MET A 359 21.09 19.52 -16.54
C MET A 359 22.34 18.63 -16.46
N PRO A 360 23.29 18.80 -15.51
CA PRO A 360 24.37 17.85 -15.36
C PRO A 360 23.88 16.42 -15.11
N TRP A 361 22.90 16.25 -14.22
CA TRP A 361 22.34 14.94 -13.91
C TRP A 361 21.50 14.41 -15.08
N ALA A 362 20.63 15.23 -15.66
CA ALA A 362 19.82 14.85 -16.82
C ALA A 362 20.68 14.43 -18.03
N SER A 363 21.82 15.08 -18.26
CA SER A 363 22.75 14.74 -19.34
C SER A 363 23.44 13.40 -19.09
N LEU A 364 23.75 13.07 -17.83
CA LEU A 364 24.30 11.76 -17.48
C LEU A 364 23.27 10.64 -17.62
N GLU A 365 21.99 10.88 -17.31
CA GLU A 365 20.96 9.89 -17.60
C GLU A 365 20.73 9.70 -19.10
N GLN A 366 20.78 10.76 -19.90
CA GLN A 366 20.80 10.63 -21.36
C GLN A 366 22.00 9.79 -21.83
N SER A 367 23.19 10.01 -21.24
CA SER A 367 24.38 9.21 -21.54
C SER A 367 24.14 7.74 -21.23
N ASN A 368 23.57 7.43 -20.07
CA ASN A 368 23.21 6.09 -19.65
C ASN A 368 22.24 5.41 -20.66
N ILE A 369 21.18 6.12 -21.05
CA ILE A 369 20.23 5.64 -22.08
C ILE A 369 20.95 5.34 -23.40
N LYS A 370 21.88 6.21 -23.84
CA LYS A 370 22.67 6.01 -25.06
C LYS A 370 23.64 4.83 -24.95
N LEU A 371 24.23 4.59 -23.78
CA LEU A 371 25.03 3.39 -23.52
C LEU A 371 24.19 2.11 -23.63
N HIS A 372 22.96 2.10 -23.12
CA HIS A 372 22.02 1.00 -23.33
C HIS A 372 21.67 0.78 -24.80
N GLN A 373 21.62 1.85 -25.60
CA GLN A 373 21.45 1.79 -27.06
C GLN A 373 22.75 1.44 -27.82
N SER A 374 23.87 1.22 -27.13
CA SER A 374 25.21 1.03 -27.72
C SER A 374 25.76 2.24 -28.50
N ASP A 375 25.20 3.43 -28.33
CA ASP A 375 25.74 4.68 -28.90
C ASP A 375 26.76 5.31 -27.94
N THR A 376 27.98 4.77 -27.98
CA THR A 376 29.07 5.21 -27.11
C THR A 376 29.59 6.61 -27.44
N ARG A 377 29.40 7.09 -28.68
CA ARG A 377 29.88 8.41 -29.10
C ARG A 377 29.01 9.51 -28.52
N GLU A 378 27.70 9.38 -28.66
CA GLU A 378 26.75 10.33 -28.11
C GLU A 378 26.80 10.31 -26.58
N ALA A 379 26.90 9.13 -25.98
CA ALA A 379 27.10 8.98 -24.54
C ALA A 379 28.33 9.75 -24.02
N GLN A 380 29.47 9.65 -24.72
CA GLN A 380 30.68 10.38 -24.33
C GLN A 380 30.53 11.89 -24.48
N SER A 381 29.82 12.35 -25.52
CA SER A 381 29.54 13.79 -25.71
C SER A 381 28.71 14.35 -24.54
N LEU A 382 27.68 13.60 -24.12
CA LEU A 382 26.81 13.98 -22.99
C LEU A 382 27.55 13.97 -21.65
N ILE A 383 28.50 13.06 -21.46
CA ILE A 383 29.39 13.06 -20.28
C ILE A 383 30.23 14.33 -20.23
N VAL A 384 30.84 14.72 -21.35
CA VAL A 384 31.67 15.93 -21.44
C VAL A 384 30.83 17.19 -21.20
N GLU A 385 29.61 17.23 -21.75
CA GLU A 385 28.64 18.29 -21.49
C GLU A 385 28.31 18.40 -20.00
N ALA A 386 27.95 17.28 -19.35
CA ALA A 386 27.64 17.26 -17.92
C ALA A 386 28.82 17.76 -17.06
N GLN A 387 30.05 17.35 -17.39
CA GLN A 387 31.26 17.82 -16.71
C GLN A 387 31.45 19.33 -16.85
N HIS A 388 31.29 19.87 -18.06
CA HIS A 388 31.39 21.30 -18.30
C HIS A 388 30.31 22.08 -17.53
N LEU A 389 29.08 21.58 -17.45
CA LEU A 389 28.00 22.22 -16.71
C LEU A 389 28.29 22.23 -15.19
N MET A 390 28.81 21.14 -14.62
CA MET A 390 29.21 21.10 -13.21
C MET A 390 30.32 22.10 -12.86
N GLU A 391 31.20 22.43 -13.82
CA GLU A 391 32.29 23.40 -13.61
C GLU A 391 31.85 24.86 -13.79
N THR A 392 30.85 25.11 -14.64
CA THR A 392 30.48 26.46 -15.08
C THR A 392 29.23 27.01 -14.42
N GLN A 393 28.36 26.16 -13.88
CA GLN A 393 27.10 26.56 -13.26
C GLN A 393 27.17 26.47 -11.74
N ASP A 394 26.61 27.48 -11.07
CA ASP A 394 26.36 27.43 -9.63
C ASP A 394 25.22 26.44 -9.35
N THR A 395 25.61 25.22 -8.96
CA THR A 395 24.73 24.06 -8.85
C THR A 395 24.68 23.61 -7.39
N ASP A 396 23.50 23.17 -6.92
CA ASP A 396 23.35 22.64 -5.57
C ASP A 396 24.35 21.48 -5.33
N PRO A 397 25.15 21.51 -4.24
CA PRO A 397 26.06 20.41 -3.88
C PRO A 397 25.41 19.02 -3.88
N ALA A 398 24.12 18.93 -3.56
CA ALA A 398 23.34 17.69 -3.59
C ALA A 398 23.19 17.13 -5.01
N ILE A 399 23.02 18.00 -6.01
CA ILE A 399 22.92 17.66 -7.43
C ILE A 399 24.32 17.32 -7.95
N VAL A 400 25.34 18.11 -7.61
CA VAL A 400 26.74 17.84 -7.99
C VAL A 400 27.20 16.47 -7.49
N ALA A 401 26.90 16.12 -6.24
CA ALA A 401 27.18 14.80 -5.70
C ALA A 401 26.46 13.69 -6.48
N HIS A 402 25.19 13.91 -6.86
CA HIS A 402 24.41 12.95 -7.65
C HIS A 402 24.94 12.79 -9.08
N ALA A 403 25.33 13.89 -9.72
CA ALA A 403 25.94 13.90 -11.04
C ALA A 403 27.27 13.14 -11.03
N HIS A 404 28.15 13.38 -10.05
CA HIS A 404 29.38 12.61 -9.91
C HIS A 404 29.15 11.11 -9.68
N HIS A 405 28.10 10.74 -8.92
CA HIS A 405 27.70 9.36 -8.75
C HIS A 405 27.24 8.73 -10.09
N SER A 406 26.37 9.40 -10.83
CA SER A 406 25.83 8.94 -12.13
C SER A 406 26.92 8.87 -13.22
N LEU A 407 27.88 9.79 -13.19
CA LEU A 407 29.09 9.75 -14.02
C LEU A 407 29.94 8.52 -13.71
N GLY A 408 30.07 8.19 -12.42
CA GLY A 408 30.69 6.95 -11.96
C GLY A 408 30.06 5.70 -12.54
N ILE A 409 28.73 5.62 -12.51
CA ILE A 409 27.95 4.52 -13.10
C ILE A 409 28.18 4.44 -14.62
N SER A 410 28.13 5.57 -15.31
CA SER A 410 28.34 5.64 -16.76
C SER A 410 29.73 5.14 -17.18
N TYR A 411 30.77 5.50 -16.43
CA TYR A 411 32.14 4.97 -16.64
C TYR A 411 32.21 3.47 -16.32
N ALA A 412 31.55 3.01 -15.26
CA ALA A 412 31.51 1.59 -14.90
C ALA A 412 30.86 0.74 -16.02
N MET A 413 29.75 1.20 -16.59
CA MET A 413 29.11 0.56 -17.74
C MET A 413 30.02 0.52 -18.96
N SER A 414 30.83 1.56 -19.15
CA SER A 414 31.87 1.63 -20.18
C SER A 414 33.16 0.85 -19.83
N ARG A 415 33.19 0.11 -18.72
CA ARG A 415 34.33 -0.66 -18.18
C ARG A 415 35.57 0.19 -17.82
N GLN A 416 35.38 1.49 -17.61
CA GLN A 416 36.41 2.44 -17.18
C GLN A 416 36.40 2.55 -15.65
N PHE A 417 36.84 1.48 -14.96
CA PHE A 417 36.68 1.37 -13.50
C PHE A 417 37.50 2.38 -12.69
N THR A 418 38.61 2.88 -13.24
CA THR A 418 39.46 3.87 -12.57
C THR A 418 38.76 5.23 -12.52
N GLU A 419 38.22 5.64 -13.67
CA GLU A 419 37.45 6.86 -13.88
C GLU A 419 36.12 6.79 -13.11
N ALA A 420 35.48 5.62 -13.12
CA ALA A 420 34.27 5.37 -12.33
C ALA A 420 34.51 5.60 -10.85
N ARG A 421 35.58 5.01 -10.29
CA ARG A 421 35.96 5.18 -8.90
C ARG A 421 36.28 6.64 -8.58
N ALA A 422 37.11 7.30 -9.39
CA ALA A 422 37.51 8.69 -9.15
C ALA A 422 36.28 9.61 -9.12
N SER A 423 35.34 9.41 -10.04
CA SER A 423 34.11 10.20 -10.11
C SER A 423 33.25 10.01 -8.86
N ILE A 424 33.06 8.76 -8.41
CA ILE A 424 32.28 8.47 -7.20
C ILE A 424 32.96 9.01 -5.94
N GLU A 425 34.30 8.93 -5.86
CA GLU A 425 35.08 9.51 -4.76
C GLU A 425 34.95 11.05 -4.71
N THR A 426 34.89 11.73 -5.85
CA THR A 426 34.60 13.16 -5.93
C THR A 426 33.20 13.48 -5.40
N GLY A 427 32.18 12.69 -5.77
CA GLY A 427 30.83 12.82 -5.21
C GLY A 427 30.79 12.67 -3.69
N LEU A 428 31.53 11.70 -3.14
CA LEU A 428 31.69 11.53 -1.69
C LEU A 428 32.40 12.71 -1.02
N ALA A 429 33.37 13.33 -1.68
CA ALA A 429 34.04 14.52 -1.18
C ALA A 429 33.09 15.72 -1.11
N VAL A 430 32.21 15.88 -2.11
CA VAL A 430 31.15 16.90 -2.09
C VAL A 430 30.20 16.67 -0.92
N CYS A 431 29.76 15.42 -0.68
CA CYS A 431 28.94 15.11 0.48
C CYS A 431 29.66 15.38 1.82
N ALA A 432 30.95 15.06 1.92
CA ALA A 432 31.73 15.28 3.14
C ALA A 432 31.87 16.77 3.52
N ASN A 433 31.86 17.65 2.53
CA ASN A 433 31.95 19.11 2.73
C ASN A 433 30.60 19.76 3.06
N ASN A 434 29.49 19.00 3.04
CA ASN A 434 28.14 19.52 3.21
C ASN A 434 27.37 18.67 4.24
N SER A 435 27.17 19.20 5.46
CA SER A 435 26.61 18.46 6.61
C SER A 435 25.20 17.88 6.37
N GLY A 436 24.41 18.45 5.45
CA GLY A 436 23.08 17.95 5.08
C GLY A 436 23.08 16.69 4.20
N LEU A 437 24.23 16.23 3.70
CA LEU A 437 24.32 15.14 2.71
C LEU A 437 24.75 13.79 3.30
N SER A 438 24.63 13.59 4.61
CA SER A 438 25.08 12.35 5.28
C SER A 438 24.38 11.09 4.77
N ARG A 439 23.05 11.12 4.55
CA ARG A 439 22.31 9.98 3.98
C ARG A 439 22.77 9.64 2.56
N LYS A 440 22.95 10.68 1.72
CA LYS A 440 23.49 10.55 0.36
C LYS A 440 24.92 10.00 0.36
N SER A 441 25.77 10.45 1.28
CA SER A 441 27.14 9.95 1.48
C SER A 441 27.18 8.46 1.82
N ALA A 442 26.31 8.00 2.73
CA ALA A 442 26.21 6.59 3.09
C ALA A 442 25.80 5.73 1.88
N LYS A 443 24.86 6.24 1.08
CA LYS A 443 24.40 5.56 -0.13
C LYS A 443 25.49 5.46 -1.20
N ILE A 444 26.11 6.59 -1.57
CA ILE A 444 27.18 6.62 -2.58
C ILE A 444 28.36 5.71 -2.14
N SER A 445 28.65 5.65 -0.83
CA SER A 445 29.67 4.74 -0.30
C SER A 445 29.29 3.27 -0.51
N SER A 446 28.03 2.90 -0.25
CA SER A 446 27.54 1.52 -0.48
C SER A 446 27.62 1.11 -1.95
N ASP A 447 27.30 2.03 -2.87
CA ASP A 447 27.35 1.77 -4.32
C ASP A 447 28.79 1.63 -4.82
N LEU A 448 29.71 2.48 -4.33
CA LEU A 448 31.15 2.31 -4.58
C LEU A 448 31.66 0.96 -4.06
N GLY A 449 31.17 0.53 -2.89
CA GLY A 449 31.46 -0.78 -2.33
C GLY A 449 31.06 -1.91 -3.27
N THR A 450 29.84 -1.83 -3.83
CA THR A 450 29.30 -2.82 -4.77
C THR A 450 30.09 -2.85 -6.06
N LEU A 451 30.36 -1.67 -6.66
CA LEU A 451 31.14 -1.55 -7.88
C LEU A 451 32.55 -2.17 -7.73
N MET A 452 33.19 -1.91 -6.59
CA MET A 452 34.54 -2.40 -6.32
C MET A 452 34.56 -3.90 -6.02
N ALA A 453 33.48 -4.44 -5.44
CA ALA A 453 33.29 -5.87 -5.26
C ALA A 453 33.16 -6.59 -6.61
N ASP A 454 32.35 -6.05 -7.52
CA ASP A 454 32.13 -6.59 -8.86
C ASP A 454 33.41 -6.55 -9.71
N ASN A 455 34.27 -5.56 -9.49
CA ASN A 455 35.60 -5.47 -10.10
C ASN A 455 36.70 -6.26 -9.36
N GLY A 456 36.35 -7.15 -8.42
CA GLY A 456 37.28 -8.05 -7.73
C GLY A 456 38.14 -7.39 -6.63
N ASN A 457 37.86 -6.14 -6.26
CA ASN A 457 38.57 -5.43 -5.19
C ASN A 457 37.83 -5.51 -3.85
N SER A 458 37.72 -6.73 -3.30
CA SER A 458 36.97 -7.01 -2.06
C SER A 458 37.49 -6.24 -0.84
N ARG A 459 38.80 -5.92 -0.80
CA ARG A 459 39.40 -5.14 0.30
C ARG A 459 38.89 -3.71 0.32
N PHE A 460 38.82 -3.08 -0.85
CA PHE A 460 38.30 -1.71 -0.93
C PHE A 460 36.78 -1.68 -0.76
N ALA A 461 36.08 -2.66 -1.32
CA ALA A 461 34.63 -2.82 -1.13
C ALA A 461 34.25 -2.85 0.35
N LYS A 462 34.98 -3.64 1.16
CA LYS A 462 34.82 -3.70 2.62
C LYS A 462 34.88 -2.32 3.28
N ILE A 463 35.90 -1.53 2.97
CA ILE A 463 36.10 -0.19 3.58
C ILE A 463 34.89 0.70 3.32
N GLN A 464 34.33 0.63 2.12
CA GLN A 464 33.18 1.46 1.76
C GLN A 464 31.88 1.01 2.43
N PHE A 465 31.67 -0.31 2.60
CA PHE A 465 30.53 -0.81 3.37
C PHE A 465 30.63 -0.47 4.86
N GLU A 466 31.82 -0.55 5.46
CA GLU A 466 32.05 -0.12 6.84
C GLU A 466 31.79 1.39 7.00
N ARG A 467 32.23 2.20 6.03
CA ARG A 467 31.96 3.64 6.00
C ARG A 467 30.45 3.93 5.91
N ALA A 468 29.76 3.26 4.99
CA ALA A 468 28.31 3.40 4.83
C ALA A 468 27.56 3.00 6.12
N ALA A 469 27.96 1.89 6.76
CA ALA A 469 27.36 1.44 8.00
C ALA A 469 27.57 2.44 9.15
N GLN A 470 28.77 3.03 9.25
CA GLN A 470 29.06 4.05 10.26
C GLN A 470 28.25 5.32 10.02
N THR A 471 28.21 5.83 8.79
CA THR A 471 27.42 7.04 8.48
C THR A 471 25.93 6.81 8.74
N ASN A 472 25.40 5.64 8.39
CA ASN A 472 24.01 5.28 8.71
C ASN A 472 23.76 5.19 10.22
N HIS A 473 24.73 4.68 10.99
CA HIS A 473 24.63 4.70 12.45
C HIS A 473 24.58 6.13 13.01
N ASP A 474 25.45 7.01 12.51
CA ASP A 474 25.59 8.39 13.00
C ASP A 474 24.31 9.22 12.74
N ILE A 475 23.57 8.92 11.67
CA ILE A 475 22.29 9.57 11.35
C ILE A 475 21.05 8.86 11.92
N GLY A 476 21.24 7.77 12.68
CA GLY A 476 20.13 6.99 13.25
C GLY A 476 19.36 6.11 12.25
N ASP A 477 19.93 5.82 11.08
CA ASP A 477 19.35 4.96 10.05
C ASP A 477 19.75 3.49 10.26
N ASP A 478 19.08 2.82 11.19
CA ASP A 478 19.38 1.43 11.56
C ASP A 478 19.18 0.45 10.39
N VAL A 479 18.20 0.72 9.52
CA VAL A 479 17.93 -0.11 8.33
C VAL A 479 19.09 0.01 7.33
N GLY A 480 19.49 1.23 6.98
CA GLY A 480 20.62 1.49 6.11
C GLY A 480 21.92 0.89 6.67
N ARG A 481 22.11 0.93 7.99
CA ARG A 481 23.25 0.30 8.67
C ARG A 481 23.25 -1.21 8.48
N ILE A 482 22.11 -1.88 8.71
CA ILE A 482 21.97 -3.33 8.53
C ILE A 482 22.26 -3.72 7.08
N ILE A 483 21.72 -2.99 6.09
CA ILE A 483 21.95 -3.27 4.67
C ILE A 483 23.45 -3.19 4.33
N ALA A 484 24.14 -2.14 4.79
CA ALA A 484 25.57 -1.99 4.57
C ALA A 484 26.39 -3.14 5.19
N LEU A 485 26.03 -3.58 6.39
CA LEU A 485 26.66 -4.72 7.05
C LEU A 485 26.39 -6.05 6.34
N ILE A 486 25.18 -6.27 5.83
CA ILE A 486 24.84 -7.46 5.01
C ILE A 486 25.68 -7.49 3.75
N ASN A 487 25.81 -6.37 3.03
CA ASN A 487 26.65 -6.28 1.84
C ASN A 487 28.13 -6.59 2.16
N TRP A 488 28.62 -6.18 3.32
CA TRP A 488 29.96 -6.55 3.79
C TRP A 488 30.09 -8.05 4.12
N VAL A 489 29.15 -8.63 4.86
CA VAL A 489 29.19 -10.05 5.28
C VAL A 489 29.12 -10.98 4.07
N THR A 490 28.26 -10.66 3.10
CA THR A 490 28.13 -11.44 1.85
C THR A 490 29.40 -11.43 0.99
N LEU A 491 30.25 -10.41 1.14
CA LEU A 491 31.57 -10.31 0.47
C LEU A 491 32.65 -11.21 1.08
N THR A 492 32.56 -11.49 2.38
CA THR A 492 33.61 -12.19 3.14
C THR A 492 33.39 -13.69 3.27
N SER A 493 32.19 -14.17 2.94
CA SER A 493 31.77 -15.56 3.17
C SER A 493 31.62 -16.32 1.84
N SER A 494 32.66 -17.07 1.46
CA SER A 494 32.65 -17.93 0.26
C SER A 494 31.53 -18.99 0.26
N TRP A 495 31.07 -19.40 1.45
CA TRP A 495 29.94 -20.34 1.65
C TRP A 495 28.54 -19.74 1.37
N LEU A 496 28.37 -18.42 1.40
CA LEU A 496 27.08 -17.74 1.14
C LEU A 496 26.84 -17.45 -0.36
N SER A 497 27.80 -17.77 -1.23
CA SER A 497 27.65 -17.67 -2.69
C SER A 497 26.51 -18.55 -3.25
N CYS A 498 26.12 -19.61 -2.53
CA CYS A 498 24.96 -20.46 -2.84
C CYS A 498 23.61 -19.82 -2.45
N LEU A 499 23.62 -18.70 -1.71
CA LEU A 499 22.43 -17.98 -1.24
C LEU A 499 22.14 -16.72 -2.08
N LYS A 500 22.72 -16.60 -3.29
CA LYS A 500 22.33 -15.57 -4.28
C LYS A 500 20.79 -15.45 -4.48
N PRO A 501 20.00 -16.54 -4.46
CA PRO A 501 18.52 -16.45 -4.49
C PRO A 501 17.90 -15.86 -3.20
N LEU A 502 18.56 -16.02 -2.05
CA LEU A 502 18.13 -15.47 -0.76
C LEU A 502 18.40 -13.98 -0.61
N ARG A 503 19.29 -13.39 -1.43
CA ARG A 503 19.41 -11.93 -1.61
C ARG A 503 18.09 -11.32 -2.10
N PHE A 504 17.30 -12.09 -2.86
CA PHE A 504 15.98 -11.70 -3.35
C PHE A 504 14.87 -11.98 -2.33
N CYS A 505 14.95 -13.10 -1.58
CA CYS A 505 13.95 -13.45 -0.56
C CYS A 505 14.08 -12.67 0.76
N MET A 506 15.29 -12.32 1.22
CA MET A 506 15.47 -11.56 2.47
C MET A 506 15.14 -10.07 2.30
N ASN A 507 15.46 -9.47 1.15
CA ASN A 507 14.95 -8.12 0.80
C ASN A 507 13.42 -8.10 0.65
N ARG A 508 12.78 -9.24 0.39
CA ARG A 508 11.32 -9.38 0.38
C ARG A 508 10.74 -9.60 1.77
N LEU A 509 11.41 -10.38 2.63
CA LEU A 509 10.99 -10.66 4.01
C LEU A 509 11.08 -9.42 4.91
N VAL A 510 12.16 -8.63 4.81
CA VAL A 510 12.27 -7.36 5.56
C VAL A 510 11.24 -6.32 5.09
N ASN A 511 10.81 -6.38 3.82
CA ASN A 511 9.84 -5.44 3.24
C ASN A 511 8.37 -5.92 3.23
N GLN A 512 8.08 -7.21 3.48
CA GLN A 512 6.71 -7.75 3.51
C GLN A 512 6.20 -8.06 4.92
N THR A 513 7.10 -8.28 5.88
CA THR A 513 6.71 -8.40 7.28
C THR A 513 7.19 -7.14 7.97
N GLY A 514 6.27 -6.29 8.44
CA GLY A 514 6.55 -5.28 9.46
C GLY A 514 6.97 -5.94 10.79
N LEU A 515 7.99 -6.79 10.75
CA LEU A 515 8.60 -7.45 11.90
C LEU A 515 9.76 -6.58 12.40
N THR A 516 9.43 -5.36 12.80
CA THR A 516 10.18 -4.67 13.84
C THR A 516 9.87 -5.38 15.16
N SER A 517 10.74 -6.32 15.57
CA SER A 517 11.11 -6.58 17.00
C SER A 517 11.61 -7.99 17.33
N TYR A 518 11.56 -8.99 16.46
CA TYR A 518 12.00 -10.36 16.83
C TYR A 518 13.20 -10.88 16.01
N ALA A 519 14.35 -10.21 16.13
CA ALA A 519 15.65 -10.82 15.79
C ALA A 519 16.87 -10.17 16.49
N THR A 520 16.67 -9.25 17.43
CA THR A 520 17.77 -8.68 18.21
C THR A 520 18.08 -9.60 19.39
N ARG A 521 19.20 -10.34 19.31
CA ARG A 521 19.80 -11.30 20.28
C ARG A 521 19.54 -12.76 19.91
N PRO A 522 20.18 -13.34 18.87
CA PRO A 522 21.55 -13.82 19.06
C PRO A 522 22.35 -13.93 17.75
N MET A 523 22.87 -12.82 17.21
CA MET A 523 23.91 -12.84 16.15
C MET A 523 25.05 -11.84 16.42
N LEU A 524 25.20 -11.40 17.66
CA LEU A 524 26.30 -10.54 18.13
C LEU A 524 27.26 -11.29 19.07
N ARG A 525 27.62 -12.53 18.71
CA ARG A 525 28.80 -13.21 19.25
C ARG A 525 29.60 -13.86 18.15
#